data_AF-A0A9K3H4K4-F1
#
_entry.id   AF-A0A9K3H4K4-F1
#
_cell.length_a   1.000
_cell.length_b   1.000
_cell.length_c   1.000
_cell.angle_alpha   90.00
_cell.angle_beta   90.00
_cell.angle_gamma   90.00
#
_symmetry.space_group_name_H-M   'P 1'
#
loop_
_entity.id
_entity.type
_entity.pdbx_description
1 polymer ?
#
loop_
_entity_poly.entity_id
_entity_poly.type
_entity_poly.pdbx_seq_one_letter_code
_entity_poly.pdbx_strand_id
1 'polypeptide(L)'
;MPNMAYIYANDFIDVLKTKHAMDTYSQMVIYVEACESGSIFESLISEDLKIYVTTASNATENSWGTYCPGITPPPPKEYKTCLDVE
;
A
#
# COMPACT_ATOMS: atom_id res chain seq x y z
N MET A 1 1.28 -9.24 6.59
CA MET A 1 2.27 -9.08 7.68
C MET A 1 3.11 -10.34 7.77
N PRO A 2 4.43 -10.25 8.02
CA PRO A 2 5.30 -11.43 8.15
C PRO A 2 4.97 -12.29 9.39
N ASN A 3 4.29 -11.70 10.38
CA ASN A 3 3.76 -12.38 11.56
C ASN A 3 2.25 -12.14 11.68
N MET A 4 1.53 -13.07 12.31
CA MET A 4 0.10 -12.90 12.62
C MET A 4 -0.09 -11.97 13.83
N ALA A 5 -1.20 -11.22 13.91
CA ALA A 5 -2.29 -11.13 12.93
C ALA A 5 -1.96 -10.20 11.75
N TYR A 6 -2.77 -10.28 10.68
CA TYR A 6 -2.72 -9.32 9.57
C TYR A 6 -3.27 -7.94 9.98
N ILE A 7 -2.90 -6.92 9.22
CA ILE A 7 -3.48 -5.58 9.36
C ILE A 7 -4.76 -5.55 8.53
N TYR A 8 -5.88 -5.25 9.18
CA TYR A 8 -7.14 -5.03 8.49
C TYR A 8 -7.34 -3.53 8.20
N ALA A 9 -8.06 -3.23 7.12
CA ALA A 9 -8.28 -1.87 6.64
C ALA A 9 -8.95 -0.97 7.69
N ASN A 10 -9.99 -1.48 8.36
CA ASN A 10 -10.69 -0.75 9.42
C ASN A 10 -9.74 -0.34 10.56
N ASP A 11 -8.88 -1.26 11.02
CA ASP A 11 -7.95 -1.01 12.12
C ASP A 11 -6.92 0.07 11.73
N PHE A 12 -6.41 -0.01 10.49
CA PHE A 12 -5.47 0.98 9.99
C PHE A 12 -6.10 2.37 9.88
N ILE A 13 -7.32 2.46 9.33
CA ILE A 13 -8.06 3.72 9.20
C ILE A 13 -8.39 4.34 10.57
N ASP A 14 -8.73 3.52 11.56
CA ASP A 14 -9.02 4.01 12.92
C ASP A 14 -7.76 4.58 13.60
N VAL A 15 -6.58 4.01 13.32
CA VAL A 15 -5.31 4.59 13.75
C VAL A 15 -5.05 5.93 13.06
N LEU A 16 -5.35 6.07 11.76
CA LEU A 16 -5.20 7.35 11.04
C LEU A 16 -6.14 8.42 11.59
N LYS A 17 -7.40 8.08 11.89
CA LYS A 17 -8.36 8.98 12.55
C LYS A 17 -7.84 9.41 13.92
N THR A 18 -7.32 8.48 14.71
CA THR A 18 -6.71 8.78 16.02
C THR A 18 -5.52 9.73 15.85
N LYS A 19 -4.65 9.47 14.89
CA LYS A 19 -3.48 10.31 14.59
C LYS A 19 -3.87 11.72 14.18
N HIS A 20 -4.96 11.87 13.42
CA HIS A 20 -5.53 13.17 13.04
C HIS A 20 -6.10 13.91 14.25
N ALA A 21 -6.89 13.21 15.08
CA ALA A 21 -7.48 13.78 16.30
C ALA A 21 -6.43 14.27 17.31
N MET A 22 -5.23 13.69 17.29
CA MET A 22 -4.10 14.13 18.10
C MET A 22 -3.45 15.44 17.60
N ASP A 23 -3.78 15.92 16.40
CA ASP A 23 -3.19 17.11 15.76
C ASP A 23 -1.65 17.11 15.75
N THR A 24 -1.05 15.95 15.44
CA THR A 24 0.41 15.73 15.49
C THR A 24 1.06 15.58 14.12
N TYR A 25 0.40 16.04 13.06
CA TYR A 25 0.98 16.21 11.72
C TYR A 25 0.25 17.35 10.99
N SER A 26 0.95 18.02 10.07
CA SER A 26 0.34 19.04 9.22
C SER A 26 -0.36 18.44 8.01
N GLN A 27 0.34 17.56 7.29
CA GLN A 27 -0.14 16.78 6.15
C GLN A 27 0.56 15.42 6.15
N MET A 28 -0.10 14.38 5.65
CA MET A 28 0.47 13.03 5.56
C MET A 28 0.30 12.49 4.14
N VAL A 29 1.29 11.74 3.66
CA VAL A 29 1.22 11.02 2.39
C VAL A 29 1.46 9.54 2.64
N ILE A 30 0.64 8.68 2.04
CA ILE A 30 0.76 7.22 2.13
C ILE A 30 0.82 6.63 0.71
N TYR A 31 1.87 5.87 0.44
CA TYR A 31 2.00 5.04 -0.75
C TYR A 31 1.82 3.59 -0.33
N VAL A 32 0.89 2.86 -0.96
CA VAL A 32 0.64 1.45 -0.64
C VAL A 32 0.86 0.58 -1.86
N GLU A 33 1.85 -0.30 -1.75
CA GLU A 33 2.10 -1.39 -2.66
C GLU A 33 1.48 -2.69 -2.11
N ALA A 34 0.39 -3.13 -2.73
CA ALA A 34 -0.21 -4.44 -2.53
C ALA A 34 -1.26 -4.70 -3.62
N CYS A 35 -1.55 -5.99 -3.87
CA CYS A 35 -2.77 -6.37 -4.56
C CYS A 35 -4.00 -5.84 -3.82
N GLU A 36 -5.01 -5.48 -4.60
CA GLU A 36 -6.26 -4.89 -4.12
C GLU A 36 -6.06 -3.70 -3.16
N SER A 37 -4.94 -2.96 -3.28
CA SER A 37 -4.55 -1.93 -2.30
C SER A 37 -5.57 -0.78 -2.20
N GLY A 38 -6.32 -0.51 -3.27
CA GLY A 38 -7.44 0.43 -3.26
C GLY A 38 -8.52 0.06 -2.22
N SER A 39 -8.74 -1.23 -1.97
CA SER A 39 -9.75 -1.73 -1.02
C SER A 39 -9.49 -1.35 0.43
N ILE A 40 -8.25 -0.96 0.76
CA ILE A 40 -7.86 -0.53 2.12
C ILE A 40 -8.48 0.84 2.46
N PHE A 41 -8.73 1.67 1.45
CA PHE A 41 -9.13 3.06 1.63
C PHE A 41 -10.49 3.38 1.04
N GLU A 42 -10.90 2.66 -0.01
CA GLU A 42 -12.16 2.89 -0.71
C GLU A 42 -13.34 2.87 0.28
N SER A 43 -14.10 3.96 0.31
CA SER A 43 -15.22 4.18 1.23
C SER A 43 -14.88 4.22 2.74
N LEU A 44 -13.61 4.13 3.14
CA LEU A 44 -13.19 4.10 4.54
C LEU A 44 -12.43 5.36 4.98
N ILE A 45 -11.61 5.95 4.10
CA ILE A 45 -10.85 7.17 4.41
C ILE A 45 -11.67 8.42 4.06
N SER A 46 -11.55 9.47 4.89
CA SER A 46 -12.24 10.75 4.70
C SER A 46 -11.26 11.85 4.27
N GLU A 47 -11.71 12.77 3.40
CA GLU A 47 -10.88 13.84 2.82
C GLU A 47 -10.44 14.91 3.83
N ASP A 48 -11.14 15.03 4.97
CA ASP A 48 -10.85 16.00 6.03
C ASP A 48 -9.60 15.66 6.85
N LEU A 49 -9.06 14.44 6.72
CA LEU A 49 -7.91 13.99 7.49
C LEU A 49 -6.58 14.63 7.06
N LYS A 50 -6.51 15.41 5.96
CA LYS A 50 -5.24 15.94 5.41
C LYS A 50 -4.23 14.83 5.08
N ILE A 51 -4.74 13.67 4.64
CA ILE A 51 -3.95 12.51 4.21
C ILE A 51 -4.17 12.33 2.71
N TYR A 52 -3.10 12.37 1.92
CA TYR A 52 -3.13 11.98 0.52
C TYR A 52 -2.64 10.53 0.39
N VAL A 53 -3.37 9.72 -0.36
CA VAL A 53 -3.05 8.30 -0.54
C VAL A 53 -2.96 7.99 -2.03
N THR A 54 -1.97 7.19 -2.39
CA THR A 54 -1.92 6.52 -3.69
C THR A 54 -1.64 5.04 -3.48
N THR A 55 -2.28 4.22 -4.30
CA THR A 55 -2.26 2.77 -4.23
C THR A 55 -1.76 2.21 -5.56
N ALA A 56 -1.01 1.11 -5.51
CA ALA A 56 -0.49 0.46 -6.71
C ALA A 56 -1.61 -0.13 -7.60
N SER A 57 -2.73 -0.52 -6.98
CA SER A 57 -3.88 -1.07 -7.69
C SER A 57 -5.21 -0.56 -7.14
N ASN A 58 -6.29 -0.79 -7.88
CA ASN A 58 -7.65 -0.53 -7.42
C ASN A 58 -8.14 -1.63 -6.44
N ALA A 59 -9.40 -1.60 -5.99
CA ALA A 59 -9.90 -2.55 -4.99
C ALA A 59 -10.06 -4.00 -5.45
N THR A 60 -9.95 -4.30 -6.75
CA THR A 60 -10.15 -5.63 -7.33
C THR A 60 -9.03 -6.06 -8.28
N GLU A 61 -7.95 -5.29 -8.35
CA GLU A 61 -6.82 -5.50 -9.24
C GLU A 61 -5.56 -5.91 -8.47
N ASN A 62 -4.79 -6.84 -9.05
CA ASN A 62 -3.47 -7.22 -8.53
C ASN A 62 -2.44 -6.13 -8.81
N SER A 63 -1.48 -5.96 -7.90
CA SER A 63 -0.23 -5.26 -8.21
C SER A 63 0.79 -6.24 -8.82
N TRP A 64 1.90 -5.71 -9.33
CA TRP A 64 2.87 -6.49 -10.10
C TRP A 64 4.30 -6.33 -9.61
N GLY A 65 5.04 -7.43 -9.65
CA GLY A 65 6.49 -7.41 -9.49
C GLY A 65 7.15 -6.90 -10.76
N THR A 66 8.24 -6.14 -10.61
CA THR A 66 9.10 -5.72 -11.71
C THR A 66 10.52 -6.27 -11.57
N TYR A 67 11.28 -6.21 -12.65
CA TYR A 67 12.60 -6.84 -12.77
C TYR A 67 12.58 -8.34 -12.42
N CYS A 68 11.61 -9.06 -12.99
CA CYS A 68 11.42 -10.49 -12.76
C CYS A 68 12.19 -11.35 -13.78
N PRO A 69 12.64 -12.56 -13.40
CA PRO A 69 13.23 -13.50 -14.35
C PRO A 69 12.27 -13.79 -15.51
N GLY A 70 12.71 -13.52 -16.74
CA GLY A 70 11.90 -13.72 -17.95
C GLY A 70 11.01 -12.53 -18.36
N ILE A 71 10.98 -11.45 -17.57
CA ILE A 71 10.31 -10.18 -17.90
C ILE A 71 11.36 -9.13 -18.24
N THR A 72 11.08 -8.22 -19.19
CA THR A 72 12.02 -7.16 -19.59
C THR A 72 11.74 -5.85 -18.85
N PRO A 73 12.76 -5.20 -18.26
CA PRO A 73 14.15 -5.65 -18.19
C PRO A 73 14.35 -6.72 -17.10
N PRO A 74 15.12 -7.79 -17.36
CA PRO A 74 15.30 -8.87 -16.40
C PRO A 74 16.37 -8.55 -15.35
N PRO A 75 16.36 -9.23 -14.20
CA PRO A 75 17.42 -9.12 -13.19
C PRO A 75 18.69 -9.88 -13.63
N PRO A 76 19.84 -9.68 -12.95
CA PRO A 76 21.01 -10.54 -13.12
C PRO A 76 20.67 -12.03 -12.92
N LYS A 77 21.31 -12.92 -13.69
CA LYS A 77 20.91 -14.33 -13.84
C LYS A 77 21.00 -15.15 -12.55
N GLU A 78 21.77 -14.69 -11.57
CA GLU A 78 21.87 -15.28 -10.24
C GLU A 78 20.59 -15.12 -9.41
N TYR A 79 19.76 -14.11 -9.70
CA TYR A 79 18.50 -13.88 -9.01
C TYR A 79 17.38 -14.70 -9.65
N LYS A 80 16.70 -15.50 -8.82
CA LYS A 80 15.57 -16.36 -9.21
C LYS A 80 14.22 -15.80 -8.75
N THR A 81 14.17 -14.51 -8.43
CA THR A 81 13.01 -13.79 -7.92
C THR A 81 12.94 -12.41 -8.58
N CYS A 82 11.77 -11.78 -8.58
CA CYS A 82 11.64 -10.36 -8.87
C CYS A 82 12.47 -9.53 -7.88
N LEU A 83 13.10 -8.45 -8.34
CA LEU A 83 13.90 -7.58 -7.48
C LEU A 83 13.09 -6.45 -6.85
N ASP A 84 11.95 -6.10 -7.44
CA ASP A 84 11.14 -4.98 -6.99
C ASP A 84 9.66 -5.15 -7.39
N VAL A 85 8.86 -4.14 -7.09
CA VAL A 85 7.44 -3.96 -7.39
C VAL A 85 7.23 -2.72 -8.26
N GLU A 86 6.21 -2.72 -9.11
CA GLU A 86 5.84 -1.59 -9.98
C GLU A 86 4.78 -0.69 -9.34
#